data_AF-A0A3N2PJB3-F1
#
_entry.id   AF-A0A3N2PJB3-F1
#
_cell.length_a   1.000
_cell.length_b   1.000
_cell.length_c   1.000
_cell.angle_alpha   90.00
_cell.angle_beta   90.00
_cell.angle_gamma   90.00
#
_symmetry.space_group_name_H-M   'P 1'
#
loop_
_entity.id
_entity.type
_entity.pdbx_description
1 polymer ?
#
loop_
_entity_poly.entity_id
_entity_poly.type
_entity_poly.pdbx_seq_one_letter_code
_entity_poly.pdbx_strand_id
1 'polypeptide(L)'
;MAAMAAILAPAVAVPAHAMTNGQPVDDPTAAPWVATLAFANGSALVPDTAPLLQRATCGGALITPTRVLTAAHCLDRVDPSGLEVHINARVLSEERGVVRRVAGVSVLPGYEVLPSPVDPTDANLASARNDLAIVVLDRAVTSVPPIPVAAVAPQPGASVSLFSHGSTGSSGPDFRNDVLHRGDLTVIDHATCQAQTPATVDAESVTCAEDYQTGVNVCYQDSGSPIVQYHDDGPVLVGVMSFGGETAGKPCADTPQPVAFATVPRFRAWAHQPTPALEPYPARQPRIAGIAQVGKRLRCVAPTWDIWRGGMPDHISYGWATVTRVGPFAIPTPIEGADEPTFVPTAAHATSALTCQVTAANRAGASQAQAPPVTVASEIAAESYAR
;
A
#
# COMPACT_ATOMS: atom_id res chain seq x y z
N MET A 1 -13.87 4.15 60.00
CA MET A 1 -13.95 4.46 58.56
C MET A 1 -12.66 5.16 58.18
N ALA A 2 -11.71 4.43 57.59
CA ALA A 2 -10.44 4.99 57.10
C ALA A 2 -10.45 4.89 55.57
N ALA A 3 -10.43 6.04 54.90
CA ALA A 3 -10.39 6.13 53.45
C ALA A 3 -8.94 5.91 52.98
N MET A 4 -8.70 4.87 52.19
CA MET A 4 -7.46 4.70 51.44
C MET A 4 -7.45 5.69 50.26
N ALA A 5 -6.50 6.62 50.27
CA ALA A 5 -6.17 7.43 49.11
C ALA A 5 -5.35 6.57 48.13
N ALA A 6 -5.93 6.28 46.95
CA ALA A 6 -5.21 5.67 45.86
C ALA A 6 -4.28 6.73 45.24
N ILE A 7 -2.97 6.51 45.36
CA ILE A 7 -1.95 7.30 44.67
C ILE A 7 -1.99 6.85 43.20
N LEU A 8 -2.58 7.66 42.32
CA LEU A 8 -2.38 7.50 40.87
C LEU A 8 -0.91 7.82 40.56
N ALA A 9 -0.15 6.81 40.18
CA ALA A 9 1.13 7.02 39.52
C ALA A 9 0.87 7.71 38.16
N PRO A 10 1.71 8.68 37.76
CA PRO A 10 1.60 9.26 36.43
C PRO A 10 1.85 8.15 35.40
N ALA A 11 0.92 7.99 34.45
CA ALA A 11 1.14 7.15 33.29
C ALA A 11 2.33 7.73 32.52
N VAL A 12 3.49 7.08 32.62
CA VAL A 12 4.63 7.37 31.76
C VAL A 12 4.23 6.86 30.39
N ALA A 13 3.92 7.78 29.47
CA ALA A 13 3.76 7.44 28.06
C ALA A 13 5.10 6.85 27.60
N VAL A 14 5.11 5.54 27.34
CA VAL A 14 6.24 4.88 26.71
C VAL A 14 6.35 5.48 25.30
N PRO A 15 7.53 5.97 24.87
CA PRO A 15 7.67 6.51 23.53
C PRO A 15 7.33 5.41 22.55
N ALA A 16 6.29 5.66 21.77
CA ALA A 16 5.88 4.82 20.67
C ALA A 16 7.05 4.79 19.66
N HIS A 17 7.62 3.61 19.44
CA HIS A 17 8.67 3.31 18.46
C HIS A 17 8.07 2.80 17.13
N ALA A 18 8.74 2.94 15.97
CA ALA A 18 8.19 2.46 14.69
C ALA A 18 8.32 0.98 14.49
N MET A 19 7.23 0.39 13.96
CA MET A 19 6.71 -0.84 14.56
C MET A 19 6.59 -0.63 16.08
N THR A 20 5.40 -0.72 16.67
CA THR A 20 5.25 -0.54 18.13
C THR A 20 6.31 -1.38 18.87
N ASN A 21 7.11 -0.75 19.73
CA ASN A 21 8.27 -1.34 20.46
C ASN A 21 9.56 -1.65 19.66
N GLY A 22 9.67 -1.24 18.40
CA GLY A 22 10.93 -1.29 17.64
C GLY A 22 12.03 -0.40 18.23
N GLN A 23 13.25 -0.47 17.69
CA GLN A 23 14.37 0.37 18.14
C GLN A 23 14.88 1.24 16.99
N PRO A 24 15.20 2.53 17.22
CA PRO A 24 15.82 3.38 16.20
C PRO A 24 17.11 2.74 15.65
N VAL A 25 17.30 2.86 14.34
CA VAL A 25 18.55 2.46 13.68
C VAL A 25 19.50 3.65 13.73
N ASP A 26 20.48 3.58 14.61
CA ASP A 26 21.47 4.66 14.79
C ASP A 26 22.62 4.59 13.76
N ASP A 27 22.97 3.39 13.31
CA ASP A 27 24.04 3.18 12.32
C ASP A 27 23.50 3.38 10.89
N PRO A 28 23.97 4.40 10.15
CA PRO A 28 23.53 4.68 8.78
C PRO A 28 23.92 3.59 7.77
N THR A 29 24.74 2.62 8.17
CA THR A 29 25.18 1.50 7.34
C THR A 29 24.46 0.18 7.65
N ALA A 30 23.58 0.14 8.65
CA ALA A 30 22.95 -1.09 9.12
C ALA A 30 21.90 -1.66 8.14
N ALA A 31 21.22 -0.81 7.38
CA ALA A 31 20.15 -1.22 6.47
C ALA A 31 20.04 -0.34 5.20
N PRO A 32 21.12 -0.13 4.42
CA PRO A 32 21.15 0.84 3.33
C PRO A 32 20.21 0.49 2.17
N TRP A 33 19.79 -0.77 2.04
CA TRP A 33 18.85 -1.24 1.02
C TRP A 33 17.38 -0.87 1.30
N VAL A 34 17.05 -0.37 2.49
CA VAL A 34 15.68 0.02 2.84
C VAL A 34 15.22 1.14 1.90
N ALA A 35 14.03 0.94 1.34
CA ALA A 35 13.36 1.88 0.46
C ALA A 35 12.06 2.35 1.12
N THR A 36 11.76 3.63 0.98
CA THR A 36 10.48 4.24 1.36
C THR A 36 9.78 4.70 0.08
N LEU A 37 8.57 4.21 -0.16
CA LEU A 37 7.69 4.66 -1.23
C LEU A 37 6.92 5.90 -0.75
N ALA A 38 6.82 6.90 -1.61
CA ALA A 38 6.10 8.12 -1.33
C ALA A 38 5.41 8.66 -2.58
N PHE A 39 4.31 9.38 -2.41
CA PHE A 39 3.71 10.12 -3.52
C PHE A 39 4.51 11.39 -3.82
N ALA A 40 5.09 11.50 -5.02
CA ALA A 40 5.93 12.60 -5.47
C ALA A 40 5.21 13.96 -5.42
N ASN A 41 3.92 13.98 -5.74
CA ASN A 41 3.06 15.16 -5.72
C ASN A 41 2.04 15.09 -4.57
N GLY A 42 2.40 14.44 -3.46
CA GLY A 42 1.45 14.20 -2.39
C GLY A 42 0.25 13.34 -2.83
N SER A 43 -0.81 13.33 -2.04
CA SER A 43 -2.05 12.59 -2.32
C SER A 43 -3.26 13.51 -2.14
N ALA A 44 -4.46 12.98 -2.40
CA ALA A 44 -5.72 13.60 -1.99
C ALA A 44 -5.70 14.13 -0.55
N LEU A 45 -4.96 13.45 0.34
CA LEU A 45 -4.87 13.75 1.76
C LEU A 45 -3.63 14.57 2.16
N VAL A 46 -2.64 14.72 1.27
CA VAL A 46 -1.31 15.26 1.59
C VAL A 46 -0.84 16.18 0.46
N PRO A 47 -0.59 17.48 0.69
CA PRO A 47 -0.18 18.39 -0.38
C PRO A 47 1.22 18.06 -0.93
N ASP A 48 1.49 18.43 -2.18
CA ASP A 48 2.79 18.22 -2.86
C ASP A 48 3.98 18.84 -2.11
N THR A 49 3.74 19.91 -1.36
CA THR A 49 4.74 20.61 -0.54
C THR A 49 5.00 19.93 0.80
N ALA A 50 4.27 18.86 1.13
CA ALA A 50 4.42 18.19 2.40
C ALA A 50 5.81 17.52 2.53
N PRO A 51 6.40 17.53 3.74
CA PRO A 51 7.60 16.77 4.03
C PRO A 51 7.47 15.29 3.64
N LEU A 52 8.59 14.63 3.32
CA LEU A 52 8.61 13.21 2.96
C LEU A 52 7.91 12.34 4.00
N LEU A 53 8.09 12.63 5.29
CA LEU A 53 7.38 11.98 6.40
C LEU A 53 5.86 11.89 6.20
N GLN A 54 5.24 12.92 5.62
CA GLN A 54 3.79 12.95 5.40
C GLN A 54 3.38 12.26 4.10
N ARG A 55 4.29 12.20 3.10
CA ARG A 55 4.04 11.61 1.78
C ARG A 55 4.40 10.13 1.72
N ALA A 56 5.14 9.60 2.69
CA ALA A 56 5.52 8.20 2.82
C ALA A 56 4.28 7.31 3.02
N THR A 57 4.27 6.16 2.34
CA THR A 57 3.13 5.25 2.29
C THR A 57 3.50 3.81 2.64
N CYS A 58 4.54 3.27 2.02
CA CYS A 58 4.99 1.89 2.18
C CYS A 58 6.52 1.82 2.22
N GLY A 59 7.04 0.70 2.70
CA GLY A 59 8.45 0.34 2.60
C GLY A 59 8.78 -0.53 1.38
N GLY A 60 10.05 -0.94 1.30
CA GLY A 60 10.58 -1.83 0.27
C GLY A 60 12.05 -2.13 0.47
N ALA A 61 12.61 -2.99 -0.39
CA ALA A 61 14.03 -3.33 -0.40
C ALA A 61 14.62 -3.20 -1.80
N LEU A 62 15.75 -2.52 -1.94
CA LEU A 62 16.54 -2.52 -3.18
C LEU A 62 17.14 -3.92 -3.40
N ILE A 63 16.61 -4.68 -4.36
CA ILE A 63 17.05 -6.06 -4.63
C ILE A 63 18.00 -6.16 -5.84
N THR A 64 18.01 -5.13 -6.69
CA THR A 64 19.00 -4.94 -7.76
C THR A 64 19.18 -3.43 -7.99
N PRO A 65 20.20 -2.95 -8.72
CA PRO A 65 20.40 -1.51 -8.92
C PRO A 65 19.20 -0.75 -9.50
N THR A 66 18.28 -1.43 -10.19
CA THR A 66 17.11 -0.82 -10.85
C THR A 66 15.77 -1.35 -10.34
N ARG A 67 15.75 -2.17 -9.27
CA ARG A 67 14.52 -2.80 -8.78
C ARG A 67 14.41 -2.75 -7.27
N VAL A 68 13.25 -2.34 -6.79
CA VAL A 68 12.83 -2.43 -5.40
C VAL A 68 11.71 -3.47 -5.30
N LEU A 69 11.80 -4.35 -4.31
CA LEU A 69 10.73 -5.28 -3.95
C LEU A 69 9.89 -4.68 -2.82
N THR A 70 8.58 -4.79 -2.91
CA THR A 70 7.61 -4.29 -1.92
C THR A 70 6.36 -5.18 -1.95
N ALA A 71 5.34 -4.86 -1.15
CA ALA A 71 4.06 -5.55 -1.16
C ALA A 71 3.22 -5.16 -2.40
N ALA A 72 2.43 -6.08 -2.93
CA ALA A 72 1.54 -5.80 -4.05
C ALA A 72 0.43 -4.83 -3.67
N HIS A 73 -0.15 -4.94 -2.47
CA HIS A 73 -1.21 -4.03 -2.03
C HIS A 73 -0.77 -2.56 -1.92
N CYS A 74 0.54 -2.29 -1.86
CA CYS A 74 1.08 -0.92 -1.92
C CYS A 74 0.96 -0.28 -3.31
N LEU A 75 0.81 -1.10 -4.36
CA LEU A 75 0.88 -0.67 -5.75
C LEU A 75 -0.32 -1.13 -6.60
N ASP A 76 -1.09 -2.12 -6.14
CA ASP A 76 -2.27 -2.62 -6.85
C ASP A 76 -3.22 -1.47 -7.13
N ARG A 77 -3.56 -1.29 -8.41
CA ARG A 77 -4.46 -0.25 -8.90
C ARG A 77 -3.96 1.18 -8.69
N VAL A 78 -2.71 1.37 -8.26
CA VAL A 78 -2.08 2.69 -8.08
C VAL A 78 -1.46 3.17 -9.39
N ASP A 79 -1.58 4.46 -9.71
CA ASP A 79 -0.83 5.07 -10.81
C ASP A 79 0.64 5.29 -10.38
N PRO A 80 1.61 4.57 -10.97
CA PRO A 80 3.00 4.65 -10.57
C PRO A 80 3.66 5.98 -10.97
N SER A 81 3.07 6.76 -11.87
CA SER A 81 3.66 8.02 -12.34
C SER A 81 3.73 9.09 -11.25
N GLY A 82 2.88 8.98 -10.23
CA GLY A 82 2.86 9.82 -9.05
C GLY A 82 3.77 9.34 -7.92
N LEU A 83 4.54 8.26 -8.10
CA LEU A 83 5.37 7.66 -7.06
C LEU A 83 6.86 8.02 -7.20
N GLU A 84 7.50 8.20 -6.06
CA GLU A 84 8.95 8.23 -5.91
C GLU A 84 9.41 7.20 -4.87
N VAL A 85 10.66 6.77 -4.99
CA VAL A 85 11.30 5.85 -4.07
C VAL A 85 12.52 6.52 -3.45
N HIS A 86 12.59 6.47 -2.13
CA HIS A 86 13.68 7.00 -1.31
C HIS A 86 14.47 5.85 -0.73
N ILE A 87 15.70 5.66 -1.19
CA ILE A 87 16.53 4.52 -0.76
C ILE A 87 17.59 5.02 0.20
N ASN A 88 17.81 4.31 1.31
CA ASN A 88 18.75 4.71 2.35
C ASN A 88 18.41 6.08 2.98
N ALA A 89 17.13 6.35 3.20
CA ALA A 89 16.69 7.47 4.04
C ALA A 89 16.48 6.94 5.46
N ARG A 90 17.13 7.53 6.46
CA ARG A 90 17.01 7.14 7.87
C ARG A 90 16.10 8.09 8.61
N VAL A 91 16.25 9.40 8.43
CA VAL A 91 15.38 10.42 9.05
C VAL A 91 14.62 11.16 7.95
N LEU A 92 13.32 10.87 7.77
CA LEU A 92 12.55 11.32 6.61
C LEU A 92 12.43 12.85 6.51
N SER A 93 12.49 13.56 7.64
CA SER A 93 12.44 15.02 7.70
C SER A 93 13.79 15.69 7.37
N GLU A 94 14.91 15.01 7.57
CA GLU A 94 16.26 15.57 7.42
C GLU A 94 16.92 15.15 6.10
N GLU A 95 16.66 13.93 5.64
CA GLU A 95 17.31 13.36 4.48
C GLU A 95 16.35 12.60 3.56
N ARG A 96 16.66 12.64 2.27
CA ARG A 96 15.85 11.99 1.23
C ARG A 96 16.45 10.69 0.71
N GLY A 97 17.64 10.32 1.18
CA GLY A 97 18.42 9.24 0.61
C GLY A 97 18.66 9.40 -0.89
N VAL A 98 18.78 8.28 -1.60
CA VAL A 98 18.85 8.22 -3.05
C VAL A 98 17.43 8.20 -3.64
N VAL A 99 17.03 9.31 -4.25
CA VAL A 99 15.68 9.47 -4.83
C VAL A 99 15.63 8.91 -6.26
N ARG A 100 14.60 8.11 -6.56
CA ARG A 100 14.30 7.58 -7.89
C ARG A 100 12.83 7.74 -8.23
N ARG A 101 12.54 7.95 -9.52
CA ARG A 101 11.17 7.89 -10.02
C ARG A 101 10.84 6.44 -10.37
N VAL A 102 9.55 6.13 -10.39
CA VAL A 102 9.07 4.83 -10.86
C VAL A 102 8.91 4.86 -12.37
N ALA A 103 9.57 3.94 -13.07
CA ALA A 103 9.41 3.72 -14.50
C ALA A 103 8.24 2.75 -14.81
N GLY A 104 7.98 1.82 -13.90
CA GLY A 104 6.86 0.89 -13.98
C GLY A 104 6.79 -0.04 -12.78
N VAL A 105 5.69 -0.77 -12.69
CA VAL A 105 5.38 -1.72 -11.62
C VAL A 105 5.07 -3.08 -12.23
N SER A 106 5.41 -4.15 -11.51
CA SER A 106 4.96 -5.51 -11.78
C SER A 106 4.47 -6.14 -10.49
N VAL A 107 3.19 -6.46 -10.41
CA VAL A 107 2.61 -7.29 -9.36
C VAL A 107 2.86 -8.77 -9.68
N LEU A 108 3.09 -9.56 -8.63
CA LEU A 108 3.30 -11.00 -8.75
C LEU A 108 2.00 -11.67 -9.26
N PRO A 109 2.07 -12.53 -10.30
CA PRO A 109 0.89 -13.25 -10.76
C PRO A 109 0.27 -14.10 -9.64
N GLY A 110 -1.06 -14.02 -9.54
CA GLY A 110 -1.81 -14.72 -8.50
C GLY A 110 -1.88 -13.98 -7.17
N TYR A 111 -1.48 -12.70 -7.11
CA TYR A 111 -1.86 -11.80 -6.03
C TYR A 111 -3.38 -11.76 -5.88
N GLU A 112 -3.85 -11.94 -4.65
CA GLU A 112 -5.28 -11.96 -4.33
C GLU A 112 -5.48 -11.38 -2.94
N VAL A 113 -6.40 -10.43 -2.83
CA VAL A 113 -6.90 -9.89 -1.57
C VAL A 113 -7.93 -10.86 -1.02
N LEU A 114 -7.75 -11.29 0.22
CA LEU A 114 -8.57 -12.28 0.89
C LEU A 114 -9.39 -11.59 2.00
N PRO A 115 -10.73 -11.63 1.95
CA PRO A 115 -11.57 -10.97 2.95
C PRO A 115 -11.30 -11.48 4.37
N SER A 116 -11.26 -10.58 5.34
CA SER A 116 -11.21 -10.98 6.76
C SER A 116 -12.56 -11.50 7.23
N PRO A 117 -12.61 -12.50 8.12
CA PRO A 117 -13.86 -12.95 8.71
C PRO A 117 -14.39 -11.98 9.78
N VAL A 118 -13.61 -10.97 10.21
CA VAL A 118 -14.07 -9.93 11.12
C VAL A 118 -15.09 -9.04 10.42
N ASP A 119 -14.73 -8.54 9.24
CA ASP A 119 -15.64 -7.86 8.33
C ASP A 119 -15.21 -8.17 6.88
N PRO A 120 -15.92 -9.09 6.18
CA PRO A 120 -15.58 -9.44 4.80
C PRO A 120 -15.77 -8.31 3.79
N THR A 121 -16.42 -7.21 4.20
CA THR A 121 -16.68 -6.05 3.34
C THR A 121 -15.64 -4.94 3.52
N ASP A 122 -14.84 -4.99 4.60
CA ASP A 122 -13.78 -4.02 4.85
C ASP A 122 -12.43 -4.51 4.32
N ALA A 123 -12.02 -3.97 3.16
CA ALA A 123 -10.74 -4.28 2.55
C ALA A 123 -9.52 -3.87 3.42
N ASN A 124 -9.68 -2.96 4.40
CA ASN A 124 -8.59 -2.59 5.31
C ASN A 124 -8.29 -3.69 6.34
N LEU A 125 -9.21 -4.64 6.51
CA LEU A 125 -9.01 -5.80 7.38
C LEU A 125 -8.58 -7.03 6.57
N ALA A 126 -8.46 -6.93 5.25
CA ALA A 126 -8.15 -8.07 4.41
C ALA A 126 -6.71 -8.58 4.62
N SER A 127 -6.51 -9.88 4.41
CA SER A 127 -5.18 -10.44 4.17
C SER A 127 -4.91 -10.54 2.68
N ALA A 128 -3.74 -11.03 2.32
CA ALA A 128 -3.40 -11.27 0.93
C ALA A 128 -2.55 -12.53 0.75
N ARG A 129 -2.68 -13.15 -0.43
CA ARG A 129 -1.72 -14.15 -0.93
C ARG A 129 -0.87 -13.54 -2.03
N ASN A 130 0.34 -14.06 -2.19
CA ASN A 130 1.30 -13.64 -3.22
C ASN A 130 1.50 -12.10 -3.25
N ASP A 131 1.51 -11.48 -2.07
CA ASP A 131 1.54 -10.01 -1.90
C ASP A 131 2.94 -9.44 -2.15
N LEU A 132 3.42 -9.57 -3.38
CA LEU A 132 4.72 -9.11 -3.84
C LEU A 132 4.59 -8.27 -5.10
N ALA A 133 5.31 -7.16 -5.16
CA ALA A 133 5.46 -6.34 -6.35
C ALA A 133 6.90 -5.83 -6.53
N ILE A 134 7.29 -5.67 -7.79
CA ILE A 134 8.55 -5.06 -8.22
C ILE A 134 8.26 -3.64 -8.69
N VAL A 135 8.96 -2.69 -8.11
CA VAL A 135 9.09 -1.33 -8.63
C VAL A 135 10.34 -1.27 -9.51
N VAL A 136 10.16 -0.90 -10.78
CA VAL A 136 11.26 -0.62 -11.71
C VAL A 136 11.62 0.85 -11.63
N LEU A 137 12.88 1.14 -11.32
CA LEU A 137 13.39 2.50 -11.15
C LEU A 137 13.75 3.12 -12.51
N ASP A 138 13.60 4.43 -12.62
CA ASP A 138 13.93 5.20 -13.84
C ASP A 138 15.43 5.15 -14.21
N ARG A 139 16.30 4.96 -13.22
CA ARG A 139 17.73 4.77 -13.40
C ARG A 139 18.36 3.97 -12.27
N ALA A 140 19.51 3.37 -12.54
CA ALA A 140 20.24 2.56 -11.56
C ALA A 140 20.66 3.36 -10.31
N VAL A 141 20.70 2.67 -9.19
CA VAL A 141 21.26 3.09 -7.90
C VAL A 141 22.60 2.40 -7.76
N THR A 142 23.67 3.18 -7.78
CA THR A 142 25.06 2.66 -7.76
C THR A 142 25.77 2.94 -6.44
N SER A 143 25.20 3.79 -5.59
CA SER A 143 25.77 4.20 -4.30
C SER A 143 25.30 3.36 -3.12
N VAL A 144 24.36 2.44 -3.34
CA VAL A 144 23.77 1.57 -2.32
C VAL A 144 23.84 0.13 -2.84
N PRO A 145 24.42 -0.82 -2.08
CA PRO A 145 24.39 -2.22 -2.45
C PRO A 145 22.96 -2.77 -2.31
N PRO A 146 22.44 -3.48 -3.33
CA PRO A 146 21.19 -4.20 -3.18
C PRO A 146 21.31 -5.35 -2.17
N ILE A 147 20.22 -5.65 -1.45
CA ILE A 147 20.15 -6.81 -0.57
C ILE A 147 19.97 -8.10 -1.38
N PRO A 148 20.73 -9.18 -1.09
CA PRO A 148 20.49 -10.49 -1.70
C PRO A 148 19.12 -11.04 -1.29
N VAL A 149 18.41 -11.63 -2.25
CA VAL A 149 17.14 -12.34 -1.97
C VAL A 149 17.44 -13.78 -1.56
N ALA A 150 16.85 -14.21 -0.44
CA ALA A 150 17.03 -15.54 0.13
C ALA A 150 16.58 -16.65 -0.84
N ALA A 151 17.32 -17.77 -0.85
CA ALA A 151 16.99 -18.93 -1.67
C ALA A 151 16.02 -19.91 -0.99
N VAL A 152 15.93 -19.85 0.34
CA VAL A 152 15.12 -20.75 1.17
C VAL A 152 14.34 -19.90 2.17
N ALA A 153 13.10 -20.31 2.46
CA ALA A 153 12.28 -19.66 3.49
C ALA A 153 12.88 -19.89 4.89
N PRO A 154 12.82 -18.89 5.77
CA PRO A 154 13.29 -19.05 7.14
C PRO A 154 12.42 -20.10 7.85
N GLN A 155 13.07 -20.94 8.65
CA GLN A 155 12.39 -22.00 9.39
C GLN A 155 11.76 -21.45 10.67
N PRO A 156 10.70 -22.08 11.22
CA PRO A 156 10.20 -21.76 12.55
C PRO A 156 11.32 -21.76 13.59
N GLY A 157 11.33 -20.76 14.47
CA GLY A 157 12.39 -20.48 15.44
C GLY A 157 13.55 -19.63 14.92
N ALA A 158 13.62 -19.35 13.62
CA ALA A 158 14.63 -18.44 13.07
C ALA A 158 14.37 -16.99 13.49
N SER A 159 15.43 -16.27 13.84
CA SER A 159 15.37 -14.82 14.07
C SER A 159 15.35 -14.07 12.74
N VAL A 160 14.48 -13.07 12.64
CA VAL A 160 14.36 -12.15 11.51
C VAL A 160 14.21 -10.72 12.03
N SER A 161 14.55 -9.74 11.19
CA SER A 161 14.45 -8.32 11.52
C SER A 161 13.62 -7.58 10.48
N LEU A 162 12.60 -6.84 10.91
CA LEU A 162 11.84 -5.90 10.09
C LEU A 162 12.48 -4.51 10.21
N PHE A 163 12.64 -3.80 9.09
CA PHE A 163 13.15 -2.43 9.06
C PHE A 163 12.13 -1.49 8.43
N SER A 164 11.68 -0.47 9.16
CA SER A 164 10.55 0.34 8.71
C SER A 164 10.54 1.77 9.23
N HIS A 165 9.90 2.67 8.45
CA HIS A 165 9.49 4.00 8.89
C HIS A 165 8.00 4.06 9.26
N GLY A 166 7.33 2.91 9.37
CA GLY A 166 5.91 2.88 9.69
C GLY A 166 5.60 3.50 11.04
N SER A 167 4.33 3.83 11.22
CA SER A 167 3.80 4.49 12.41
C SER A 167 4.17 3.74 13.68
N THR A 168 4.28 4.51 14.77
CA THR A 168 4.64 3.96 16.07
C THR A 168 3.45 3.66 16.96
N GLY A 169 2.28 4.12 16.55
CA GLY A 169 1.03 3.98 17.28
C GLY A 169 -0.16 4.38 16.41
N SER A 170 -1.36 4.24 16.97
CA SER A 170 -2.61 4.36 16.23
C SER A 170 -3.19 5.78 16.14
N SER A 171 -2.71 6.72 16.95
CA SER A 171 -3.21 8.10 16.99
C SER A 171 -2.23 9.07 17.68
N GLY A 172 -2.52 10.37 17.59
CA GLY A 172 -1.73 11.44 18.23
C GLY A 172 -0.92 12.28 17.23
N PRO A 173 -0.37 13.42 17.68
CA PRO A 173 0.36 14.36 16.81
C PRO A 173 1.62 13.73 16.17
N ASP A 174 2.20 12.72 16.81
CA ASP A 174 3.46 12.07 16.39
C ASP A 174 3.25 10.61 15.92
N PHE A 175 2.04 10.25 15.48
CA PHE A 175 1.76 8.88 15.04
C PHE A 175 2.60 8.45 13.83
N ARG A 176 3.11 9.41 13.04
CA ARG A 176 4.06 9.17 11.96
C ARG A 176 5.46 9.12 12.53
N ASN A 177 6.20 8.12 12.12
CA ASN A 177 7.56 7.94 12.55
C ASN A 177 8.57 8.51 11.56
N ASP A 178 9.45 9.35 12.07
CA ASP A 178 10.45 10.02 11.25
C ASP A 178 11.73 9.20 11.05
N VAL A 179 12.08 8.35 12.01
CA VAL A 179 13.39 7.67 12.09
C VAL A 179 13.27 6.21 11.72
N LEU A 180 14.13 5.65 10.88
CA LEU A 180 14.13 4.22 10.57
C LEU A 180 14.27 3.40 11.85
N HIS A 181 13.37 2.44 12.06
CA HIS A 181 13.44 1.49 13.19
C HIS A 181 13.69 0.07 12.71
N ARG A 182 14.20 -0.74 13.63
CA ARG A 182 14.37 -2.18 13.54
C ARG A 182 13.53 -2.88 14.60
N GLY A 183 12.79 -3.91 14.20
CA GLY A 183 12.08 -4.80 15.09
C GLY A 183 12.58 -6.23 14.90
N ASP A 184 12.99 -6.90 15.97
CA ASP A 184 13.45 -8.29 15.91
C ASP A 184 12.30 -9.24 16.28
N LEU A 185 12.09 -10.25 15.44
CA LEU A 185 10.98 -11.20 15.54
C LEU A 185 11.52 -12.64 15.41
N THR A 186 10.71 -13.61 15.87
CA THR A 186 10.99 -15.04 15.70
C THR A 186 9.94 -15.65 14.78
N VAL A 187 10.38 -16.35 13.74
CA VAL A 187 9.48 -17.04 12.81
C VAL A 187 8.68 -18.12 13.56
N ILE A 188 7.37 -18.16 13.33
CA ILE A 188 6.48 -19.16 13.91
C ILE A 188 6.05 -20.17 12.85
N ASP A 189 5.59 -21.34 13.28
CA ASP A 189 5.06 -22.32 12.35
C ASP A 189 3.72 -21.88 11.75
N HIS A 190 3.42 -22.39 10.56
CA HIS A 190 2.25 -21.98 9.80
C HIS A 190 0.92 -22.28 10.52
N ALA A 191 0.84 -23.39 11.26
CA ALA A 191 -0.38 -23.75 11.98
C ALA A 191 -0.65 -22.75 13.11
N THR A 192 0.40 -22.35 13.84
CA THR A 192 0.31 -21.27 14.83
C THR A 192 -0.10 -19.96 14.17
N CYS A 193 0.50 -19.59 13.03
CA CYS A 193 0.09 -18.37 12.34
C CYS A 193 -1.39 -18.39 11.93
N GLN A 194 -1.84 -19.47 11.30
CA GLN A 194 -3.23 -19.62 10.85
C GLN A 194 -4.23 -19.65 12.02
N ALA A 195 -3.83 -20.15 13.18
CA ALA A 195 -4.68 -20.16 14.37
C ALA A 195 -4.84 -18.75 14.98
N GLN A 196 -3.84 -17.88 14.82
CA GLN A 196 -3.79 -16.54 15.41
C GLN A 196 -4.19 -15.43 14.45
N THR A 197 -4.11 -15.67 13.14
CA THR A 197 -4.62 -14.77 12.11
C THR A 197 -5.98 -15.28 11.63
N PRO A 198 -7.05 -14.47 11.74
CA PRO A 198 -8.36 -14.86 11.22
C PRO A 198 -8.39 -14.98 9.68
N ALA A 199 -7.30 -14.61 9.02
CA ALA A 199 -7.07 -14.73 7.60
C ALA A 199 -6.83 -16.17 7.13
N THR A 200 -7.34 -16.52 5.95
CA THR A 200 -6.86 -17.73 5.25
C THR A 200 -5.51 -17.39 4.62
N VAL A 201 -4.45 -18.06 5.05
CA VAL A 201 -3.09 -17.85 4.54
C VAL A 201 -2.53 -19.20 4.09
N ASP A 202 -1.86 -19.25 2.93
CA ASP A 202 -1.17 -20.46 2.48
C ASP A 202 0.34 -20.36 2.80
N ALA A 203 0.93 -21.48 3.21
CA ALA A 203 2.34 -21.53 3.61
C ALA A 203 3.31 -21.24 2.44
N GLU A 204 2.83 -21.28 1.20
CA GLU A 204 3.68 -21.04 0.03
C GLU A 204 3.84 -19.55 -0.30
N SER A 205 2.95 -18.70 0.22
CA SER A 205 2.94 -17.26 -0.02
C SER A 205 3.16 -16.42 1.23
N VAL A 206 2.82 -16.94 2.41
CA VAL A 206 2.89 -16.20 3.68
C VAL A 206 3.75 -16.95 4.69
N THR A 207 4.61 -16.22 5.37
CA THR A 207 5.31 -16.65 6.59
C THR A 207 5.03 -15.65 7.69
N CYS A 208 5.01 -16.09 8.94
CA CYS A 208 4.70 -15.22 10.08
C CYS A 208 5.82 -15.25 11.10
N ALA A 209 5.98 -14.15 11.81
CA ALA A 209 6.91 -14.03 12.92
C ALA A 209 6.27 -13.24 14.07
N GLU A 210 6.72 -13.48 15.29
CA GLU A 210 6.22 -12.82 16.49
C GLU A 210 7.38 -12.45 17.41
N ASP A 211 7.19 -11.41 18.20
CA ASP A 211 8.09 -11.05 19.30
C ASP A 211 7.37 -11.15 20.64
N TYR A 212 7.64 -12.23 21.35
CA TYR A 212 7.14 -12.44 22.72
C TYR A 212 7.97 -11.73 23.80
N GLN A 213 9.13 -11.15 23.45
CA GLN A 213 10.06 -10.57 24.41
C GLN A 213 9.80 -9.08 24.63
N THR A 214 9.80 -8.29 23.56
CA THR A 214 9.64 -6.83 23.64
C THR A 214 8.30 -6.35 23.11
N GLY A 215 7.55 -7.23 22.43
CA GLY A 215 6.25 -6.94 21.86
C GLY A 215 6.33 -6.08 20.61
N VAL A 216 7.38 -6.24 19.79
CA VAL A 216 7.43 -5.66 18.44
C VAL A 216 6.17 -6.06 17.69
N ASN A 217 5.45 -5.07 17.17
CA ASN A 217 4.28 -5.29 16.34
C ASN A 217 4.20 -4.24 15.23
N VAL A 218 3.51 -4.60 14.16
CA VAL A 218 3.35 -3.77 12.97
C VAL A 218 2.22 -2.77 13.12
N CYS A 219 2.34 -1.67 12.39
CA CYS A 219 1.39 -0.59 12.38
C CYS A 219 1.29 0.03 10.97
N TYR A 220 0.54 1.12 10.85
CA TYR A 220 0.32 1.82 9.58
C TYR A 220 1.65 2.15 8.88
N GLN A 221 1.70 2.02 7.55
CA GLN A 221 2.88 2.30 6.72
C GLN A 221 4.08 1.32 6.89
N ASP A 222 3.96 0.25 7.69
CA ASP A 222 4.95 -0.84 7.68
C ASP A 222 4.85 -1.74 6.46
N SER A 223 3.73 -1.69 5.73
CA SER A 223 3.50 -2.45 4.50
C SER A 223 4.65 -2.35 3.50
N GLY A 224 5.08 -3.50 2.96
CA GLY A 224 6.17 -3.60 2.00
C GLY A 224 7.57 -3.49 2.59
N SER A 225 7.73 -3.12 3.86
CA SER A 225 9.02 -2.99 4.52
C SER A 225 9.78 -4.33 4.57
N PRO A 226 11.12 -4.33 4.41
CA PRO A 226 11.89 -5.54 4.27
C PRO A 226 11.99 -6.34 5.57
N ILE A 227 11.78 -7.65 5.47
CA ILE A 227 12.10 -8.62 6.52
C ILE A 227 13.36 -9.37 6.12
N VAL A 228 14.35 -9.31 7.00
CA VAL A 228 15.72 -9.73 6.75
C VAL A 228 16.12 -10.84 7.72
N GLN A 229 16.80 -11.86 7.21
CA GLN A 229 17.51 -12.84 8.03
C GLN A 229 19.01 -12.60 7.92
N TYR A 230 19.72 -12.67 9.04
CA TYR A 230 21.18 -12.61 9.06
C TYR A 230 21.77 -14.02 8.98
N HIS A 231 22.62 -14.25 7.98
CA HIS A 231 23.47 -15.44 7.86
C HIS A 231 24.94 -15.05 8.07
N ASP A 232 25.82 -16.05 8.09
CA ASP A 232 27.27 -15.85 8.22
C ASP A 232 27.83 -14.94 7.10
N ASP A 233 27.26 -15.04 5.89
CA ASP A 233 27.65 -14.23 4.72
C ASP A 233 26.97 -12.85 4.67
N GLY A 234 26.14 -12.52 5.67
CA GLY A 234 25.44 -11.23 5.78
C GLY A 234 23.92 -11.32 5.69
N PRO A 235 23.24 -10.17 5.56
CA PRO A 235 21.79 -10.08 5.52
C PRO A 235 21.22 -10.57 4.19
N VAL A 236 20.10 -11.28 4.25
CA VAL A 236 19.31 -11.66 3.08
C VAL A 236 17.84 -11.30 3.29
N LEU A 237 17.19 -10.87 2.21
CA LEU A 237 15.76 -10.57 2.21
C LEU A 237 14.96 -11.88 2.16
N VAL A 238 14.20 -12.16 3.21
CA VAL A 238 13.32 -13.33 3.28
C VAL A 238 11.86 -13.00 2.94
N GLY A 239 11.49 -11.73 3.08
CA GLY A 239 10.11 -11.29 2.89
C GLY A 239 9.96 -9.78 2.84
N VAL A 240 8.73 -9.36 2.57
CA VAL A 240 8.27 -7.99 2.80
C VAL A 240 7.02 -8.03 3.65
N MET A 241 6.88 -7.07 4.56
CA MET A 241 5.72 -6.96 5.44
C MET A 241 4.43 -6.86 4.61
N SER A 242 3.41 -7.65 4.95
CA SER A 242 2.16 -7.75 4.19
C SER A 242 0.95 -7.33 5.02
N PHE A 243 0.63 -8.05 6.09
CA PHE A 243 -0.48 -7.75 6.99
C PHE A 243 -0.20 -8.24 8.42
N GLY A 244 -1.01 -7.83 9.38
CA GLY A 244 -0.88 -8.22 10.78
C GLY A 244 -2.20 -8.16 11.54
N GLY A 245 -2.16 -7.53 12.72
CA GLY A 245 -3.26 -7.48 13.67
C GLY A 245 -4.54 -6.83 13.15
N GLU A 246 -4.46 -5.99 12.11
CA GLU A 246 -5.62 -5.40 11.43
C GLU A 246 -6.58 -6.47 10.90
N THR A 247 -6.07 -7.62 10.47
CA THR A 247 -6.92 -8.73 10.02
C THR A 247 -7.86 -9.24 11.11
N ALA A 248 -7.48 -9.07 12.37
CA ALA A 248 -8.24 -9.38 13.57
C ALA A 248 -8.95 -8.17 14.19
N GLY A 249 -9.04 -7.03 13.47
CA GLY A 249 -9.63 -5.80 13.98
C GLY A 249 -8.79 -5.11 15.06
N LYS A 250 -7.49 -5.41 15.12
CA LYS A 250 -6.54 -4.88 16.12
C LYS A 250 -5.32 -4.21 15.44
N PRO A 251 -5.53 -3.21 14.56
CA PRO A 251 -4.41 -2.50 13.95
C PRO A 251 -3.55 -1.81 15.02
N CYS A 252 -2.23 -1.87 14.88
CA CYS A 252 -1.28 -1.22 15.80
C CYS A 252 -1.51 -1.59 17.28
N ALA A 253 -1.82 -2.85 17.57
CA ALA A 253 -2.09 -3.29 18.93
C ALA A 253 -0.82 -3.29 19.79
N ASP A 254 -0.94 -2.80 21.03
CA ASP A 254 0.15 -2.80 22.03
C ASP A 254 0.47 -4.21 22.55
N THR A 255 -0.34 -5.21 22.20
CA THR A 255 -0.11 -6.62 22.48
C THR A 255 0.57 -7.29 21.29
N PRO A 256 1.52 -8.22 21.50
CA PRO A 256 2.14 -8.96 20.39
C PRO A 256 1.08 -9.61 19.50
N GLN A 257 1.21 -9.44 18.19
CA GLN A 257 0.40 -10.12 17.17
C GLN A 257 1.34 -10.75 16.12
N PRO A 258 0.91 -11.82 15.44
CA PRO A 258 1.62 -12.32 14.27
C PRO A 258 1.84 -11.23 13.23
N VAL A 259 3.11 -11.03 12.87
CA VAL A 259 3.54 -10.23 11.73
C VAL A 259 3.62 -11.15 10.53
N ALA A 260 2.69 -11.01 9.58
CA ALA A 260 2.65 -11.82 8.37
C ALA A 260 3.35 -11.11 7.21
N PHE A 261 4.27 -11.81 6.56
CA PHE A 261 5.05 -11.29 5.46
C PHE A 261 4.94 -12.18 4.23
N ALA A 262 4.93 -11.54 3.07
CA ALA A 262 4.95 -12.22 1.80
C ALA A 262 6.33 -12.85 1.60
N THR A 263 6.38 -14.17 1.53
CA THR A 263 7.64 -14.93 1.46
C THR A 263 8.21 -14.85 0.05
N VAL A 264 9.49 -14.47 -0.07
CA VAL A 264 10.13 -14.23 -1.38
C VAL A 264 10.86 -15.44 -1.97
N PRO A 265 11.45 -16.39 -1.21
CA PRO A 265 12.31 -17.44 -1.77
C PRO A 265 11.75 -18.23 -2.95
N ARG A 266 10.45 -18.60 -2.91
CA ARG A 266 9.79 -19.28 -4.03
C ARG A 266 9.69 -18.41 -5.29
N PHE A 267 9.60 -17.09 -5.12
CA PHE A 267 9.45 -16.10 -6.18
C PHE A 267 10.77 -15.40 -6.51
N ARG A 268 11.91 -15.88 -5.99
CA ARG A 268 13.24 -15.30 -6.21
C ARG A 268 13.57 -15.13 -7.69
N ALA A 269 13.22 -16.11 -8.54
CA ALA A 269 13.44 -16.03 -9.98
C ALA A 269 12.62 -14.90 -10.63
N TRP A 270 11.36 -14.73 -10.19
CA TRP A 270 10.52 -13.63 -10.63
C TRP A 270 11.04 -12.27 -10.13
N ALA A 271 11.46 -12.18 -8.86
CA ALA A 271 12.02 -10.96 -8.27
C ALA A 271 13.27 -10.46 -9.04
N HIS A 272 14.09 -11.37 -9.55
CA HIS A 272 15.30 -11.05 -10.31
C HIS A 272 15.14 -11.06 -11.84
N GLN A 273 13.91 -11.19 -12.36
CA GLN A 273 13.69 -11.24 -13.79
C GLN A 273 14.25 -9.97 -14.49
N PRO A 274 15.09 -10.07 -15.53
CA PRO A 274 15.76 -8.92 -16.15
C PRO A 274 14.78 -7.88 -16.69
N THR A 275 13.67 -8.35 -17.26
CA THR A 275 12.65 -7.56 -17.94
C THR A 275 11.27 -7.97 -17.40
N PRO A 276 10.87 -7.44 -16.23
CA PRO A 276 9.53 -7.72 -15.70
C PRO A 276 8.47 -7.22 -16.69
N ALA A 277 7.38 -7.96 -16.82
CA ALA A 277 6.19 -7.43 -17.46
C ALA A 277 5.70 -6.23 -16.63
N LEU A 278 5.28 -5.16 -17.28
CA LEU A 278 4.86 -3.95 -16.57
C LEU A 278 3.34 -3.80 -16.64
N GLU A 279 2.75 -3.31 -15.57
CA GLU A 279 1.36 -2.93 -15.54
C GLU A 279 1.06 -1.88 -16.61
N PRO A 280 -0.13 -1.91 -17.22
CA PRO A 280 -0.55 -0.84 -18.09
C PRO A 280 -0.98 0.34 -17.23
N TYR A 281 -0.43 1.53 -17.45
CA TYR A 281 -0.96 2.74 -16.83
C TYR A 281 -1.23 3.86 -17.85
N PRO A 282 -2.37 4.55 -17.71
CA PRO A 282 -2.81 5.49 -18.72
C PRO A 282 -1.99 6.78 -18.63
N ALA A 283 -1.40 7.26 -19.72
CA ALA A 283 -0.68 8.55 -19.67
C ALA A 283 -1.59 9.78 -19.48
N ARG A 284 -2.92 9.60 -19.50
CA ARG A 284 -3.93 10.66 -19.30
C ARG A 284 -5.13 10.10 -18.55
N GLN A 285 -5.76 10.94 -17.74
CA GLN A 285 -7.04 10.61 -17.11
C GLN A 285 -8.13 10.33 -18.16
N PRO A 286 -9.07 9.42 -17.86
CA PRO A 286 -10.27 9.26 -18.68
C PRO A 286 -11.13 10.53 -18.62
N ARG A 287 -12.09 10.64 -19.54
CA ARG A 287 -13.03 11.78 -19.58
C ARG A 287 -14.47 11.31 -19.67
N ILE A 288 -15.37 12.09 -19.10
CA ILE A 288 -16.81 11.89 -19.26
C ILE A 288 -17.28 12.68 -20.49
N ALA A 289 -17.96 12.00 -21.40
CA ALA A 289 -18.59 12.60 -22.58
C ALA A 289 -20.12 12.50 -22.49
N GLY A 290 -20.81 13.54 -22.95
CA GLY A 290 -22.27 13.66 -22.89
C GLY A 290 -22.71 14.88 -22.09
N ILE A 291 -24.02 15.03 -21.92
CA ILE A 291 -24.62 16.09 -21.09
C ILE A 291 -24.91 15.47 -19.72
N ALA A 292 -24.28 15.98 -18.67
CA ALA A 292 -24.50 15.54 -17.30
C ALA A 292 -25.86 16.04 -16.81
N GLN A 293 -26.92 15.31 -17.17
CA GLN A 293 -28.30 15.61 -16.81
C GLN A 293 -29.04 14.29 -16.56
N VAL A 294 -29.99 14.32 -15.61
CA VAL A 294 -30.92 13.21 -15.37
C VAL A 294 -31.55 12.73 -16.69
N GLY A 295 -31.56 11.42 -16.91
CA GLY A 295 -32.10 10.77 -18.11
C GLY A 295 -31.21 10.85 -19.35
N LYS A 296 -30.06 11.55 -19.32
CA LYS A 296 -29.13 11.63 -20.46
C LYS A 296 -27.98 10.65 -20.31
N ARG A 297 -27.63 9.95 -21.38
CA ARG A 297 -26.52 8.99 -21.40
C ARG A 297 -25.18 9.72 -21.33
N LEU A 298 -24.38 9.34 -20.35
CA LEU A 298 -22.96 9.66 -20.24
C LEU A 298 -22.12 8.48 -20.74
N ARG A 299 -20.94 8.78 -21.26
CA ARG A 299 -19.94 7.80 -21.70
C ARG A 299 -18.61 8.06 -21.01
N CYS A 300 -18.05 7.03 -20.38
CA CYS A 300 -16.68 7.04 -19.90
C CYS A 300 -15.74 6.75 -21.07
N VAL A 301 -14.92 7.71 -21.44
CA VAL A 301 -13.97 7.58 -22.55
C VAL A 301 -12.60 7.30 -21.99
N ALA A 302 -12.16 6.05 -22.12
CA ALA A 302 -10.80 5.64 -21.80
C ALA A 302 -9.77 6.34 -22.70
N PRO A 303 -8.55 6.58 -22.20
CA PRO A 303 -7.43 7.03 -23.01
C PRO A 303 -7.14 6.05 -24.16
N THR A 304 -6.60 6.57 -25.26
CA THR A 304 -6.34 5.79 -26.48
C THR A 304 -5.20 4.78 -26.29
N TRP A 305 -5.17 3.75 -27.14
CA TRP A 305 -4.24 2.62 -27.04
C TRP A 305 -2.77 2.97 -27.34
N ASP A 306 -2.50 4.13 -27.91
CA ASP A 306 -1.18 4.64 -28.28
C ASP A 306 -0.47 5.42 -27.15
N ILE A 307 -1.15 5.64 -26.01
CA ILE A 307 -0.65 6.46 -24.90
C ILE A 307 -0.51 5.70 -23.57
N TRP A 308 -0.45 4.36 -23.60
CA TRP A 308 -0.14 3.58 -22.40
C TRP A 308 1.36 3.64 -22.10
N ARG A 309 1.69 3.81 -20.82
CA ARG A 309 3.05 3.64 -20.32
C ARG A 309 3.12 2.31 -19.55
N GLY A 310 4.32 1.74 -19.44
CA GLY A 310 4.50 0.40 -18.89
C GLY A 310 4.17 -0.67 -19.94
N GLY A 311 3.25 -1.56 -19.62
CA GLY A 311 2.74 -2.58 -20.55
C GLY A 311 1.50 -2.14 -21.32
N MET A 312 1.15 -2.91 -22.35
CA MET A 312 -0.16 -2.76 -23.02
C MET A 312 -1.24 -3.48 -22.21
N PRO A 313 -2.45 -2.91 -22.08
CA PRO A 313 -3.57 -3.62 -21.49
C PRO A 313 -4.08 -4.72 -22.42
N ASP A 314 -4.48 -5.85 -21.85
CA ASP A 314 -5.25 -6.89 -22.54
C ASP A 314 -6.73 -6.89 -22.10
N HIS A 315 -7.04 -6.23 -20.99
CA HIS A 315 -8.40 -6.06 -20.47
C HIS A 315 -8.63 -4.62 -19.99
N ILE A 316 -9.82 -4.07 -20.26
CA ILE A 316 -10.28 -2.76 -19.76
C ILE A 316 -11.67 -2.95 -19.13
N SER A 317 -11.86 -2.46 -17.91
CA SER A 317 -13.16 -2.38 -17.24
C SER A 317 -13.49 -0.96 -16.78
N TYR A 318 -14.78 -0.74 -16.49
CA TYR A 318 -15.31 0.57 -16.12
C TYR A 318 -16.03 0.48 -14.77
N GLY A 319 -16.19 1.63 -14.12
CA GLY A 319 -17.04 1.79 -12.94
C GLY A 319 -17.49 3.25 -12.83
N TRP A 320 -18.71 3.50 -12.36
CA TRP A 320 -19.21 4.85 -12.08
C TRP A 320 -19.34 5.06 -10.58
N ALA A 321 -19.09 6.30 -10.14
CA ALA A 321 -19.12 6.66 -8.74
C ALA A 321 -19.73 8.05 -8.54
N THR A 322 -20.37 8.25 -7.39
CA THR A 322 -20.75 9.57 -6.91
C THR A 322 -19.62 10.19 -6.11
N VAL A 323 -19.51 11.51 -6.14
CA VAL A 323 -18.51 12.29 -5.42
C VAL A 323 -19.24 13.29 -4.53
N THR A 324 -19.24 13.03 -3.23
CA THR A 324 -20.03 13.80 -2.24
C THR A 324 -19.38 15.11 -1.79
N ARG A 325 -18.11 15.35 -2.14
CA ARG A 325 -17.42 16.63 -1.97
C ARG A 325 -16.48 16.89 -3.16
N VAL A 326 -16.61 18.04 -3.82
CA VAL A 326 -15.64 18.49 -4.84
C VAL A 326 -14.50 19.21 -4.12
N GLY A 327 -13.31 18.61 -4.11
CA GLY A 327 -12.12 19.10 -3.41
C GLY A 327 -11.01 18.03 -3.39
N PRO A 328 -9.81 18.33 -2.85
CA PRO A 328 -8.70 17.38 -2.83
C PRO A 328 -9.01 16.08 -2.07
N PHE A 329 -9.99 16.08 -1.16
CA PHE A 329 -10.41 14.95 -0.32
C PHE A 329 -11.64 14.18 -0.84
N ALA A 330 -11.98 14.34 -2.12
CA ALA A 330 -13.10 13.66 -2.75
C ALA A 330 -12.85 12.14 -2.83
N ILE A 331 -13.48 11.33 -1.97
CA ILE A 331 -13.47 9.86 -2.10
C ILE A 331 -14.71 9.46 -2.92
N PRO A 332 -14.55 8.89 -4.12
CA PRO A 332 -15.69 8.43 -4.90
C PRO A 332 -16.37 7.24 -4.24
N THR A 333 -17.69 7.27 -4.18
CA THR A 333 -18.51 6.14 -3.72
C THR A 333 -19.03 5.39 -4.94
N PRO A 334 -18.63 4.12 -5.17
CA PRO A 334 -19.09 3.33 -6.30
C PRO A 334 -20.62 3.25 -6.36
N ILE A 335 -21.16 3.31 -7.57
CA ILE A 335 -22.57 3.06 -7.86
C ILE A 335 -22.69 1.58 -8.22
N GLU A 336 -23.40 0.83 -7.40
CA GLU A 336 -23.57 -0.61 -7.57
C GLU A 336 -24.12 -0.97 -8.96
N GLY A 337 -23.48 -1.91 -9.64
CA GLY A 337 -23.86 -2.40 -10.98
C GLY A 337 -23.58 -1.41 -12.12
N ALA A 338 -22.94 -0.27 -11.85
CA ALA A 338 -22.57 0.70 -12.88
C ALA A 338 -21.17 0.41 -13.46
N ASP A 339 -20.98 -0.78 -14.01
CA ASP A 339 -19.68 -1.28 -14.50
C ASP A 339 -19.51 -1.17 -16.02
N GLU A 340 -20.51 -0.60 -16.69
CA GLU A 340 -20.54 -0.39 -18.14
C GLU A 340 -19.82 0.93 -18.55
N PRO A 341 -19.29 1.04 -19.78
CA PRO A 341 -18.68 2.26 -20.28
C PRO A 341 -19.67 3.42 -20.43
N THR A 342 -20.97 3.19 -20.20
CA THR A 342 -22.00 4.23 -20.24
C THR A 342 -22.88 4.16 -19.01
N PHE A 343 -23.36 5.31 -18.56
CA PHE A 343 -24.27 5.44 -17.41
C PHE A 343 -25.37 6.45 -17.71
N VAL A 344 -26.58 6.22 -17.20
CA VAL A 344 -27.71 7.14 -17.33
C VAL A 344 -28.09 7.61 -15.91
N PRO A 345 -27.77 8.85 -15.53
CA PRO A 345 -28.10 9.37 -14.21
C PRO A 345 -29.62 9.38 -14.01
N THR A 346 -30.07 8.86 -12.87
CA THR A 346 -31.47 8.92 -12.41
C THR A 346 -31.71 10.16 -11.55
N ALA A 347 -32.98 10.41 -11.17
CA ALA A 347 -33.33 11.47 -10.24
C ALA A 347 -32.55 11.43 -8.90
N ALA A 348 -32.15 10.25 -8.44
CA ALA A 348 -31.32 10.08 -7.23
C ALA A 348 -29.92 10.70 -7.36
N HIS A 349 -29.44 10.88 -8.59
CA HIS A 349 -28.14 11.49 -8.89
C HIS A 349 -28.25 12.99 -9.19
N ALA A 350 -29.45 13.57 -9.16
CA ALA A 350 -29.60 15.01 -9.38
C ALA A 350 -28.71 15.79 -8.40
N THR A 351 -28.07 16.84 -8.91
CA THR A 351 -27.09 17.70 -8.21
C THR A 351 -25.84 17.01 -7.66
N SER A 352 -25.72 15.69 -7.81
CA SER A 352 -24.52 14.94 -7.44
C SER A 352 -23.41 15.15 -8.46
N ALA A 353 -22.15 15.14 -8.00
CA ALA A 353 -21.01 15.01 -8.88
C ALA A 353 -20.79 13.52 -9.21
N LEU A 354 -20.66 13.20 -10.50
CA LEU A 354 -20.36 11.86 -10.98
C LEU A 354 -18.95 11.81 -11.54
N THR A 355 -18.23 10.74 -11.22
CA THR A 355 -16.98 10.38 -11.90
C THR A 355 -17.12 8.99 -12.54
N CYS A 356 -16.23 8.68 -13.47
CA CYS A 356 -16.05 7.34 -13.98
C CYS A 356 -14.60 6.90 -13.78
N GLN A 357 -14.42 5.63 -13.47
CA GLN A 357 -13.14 4.97 -13.30
C GLN A 357 -12.91 4.02 -14.47
N VAL A 358 -11.68 3.99 -14.96
CA VAL A 358 -11.20 3.01 -15.94
C VAL A 358 -10.12 2.19 -15.27
N THR A 359 -10.27 0.87 -15.29
CA THR A 359 -9.24 -0.07 -14.85
C THR A 359 -8.65 -0.73 -16.09
N ALA A 360 -7.33 -0.70 -16.21
CA ALA A 360 -6.60 -1.38 -17.25
C ALA A 360 -5.74 -2.47 -16.62
N ALA A 361 -5.79 -3.67 -17.17
CA ALA A 361 -5.10 -4.82 -16.63
C ALA A 361 -4.31 -5.56 -17.71
N ASN A 362 -3.25 -6.23 -17.27
CA ASN A 362 -2.56 -7.27 -18.00
C ASN A 362 -1.97 -8.29 -17.02
N ARG A 363 -1.19 -9.26 -17.51
CA ARG A 363 -0.53 -10.27 -16.66
C ARG A 363 0.39 -9.74 -15.56
N ALA A 364 0.79 -8.48 -15.60
CA ALA A 364 1.66 -7.85 -14.62
C ALA A 364 0.88 -7.12 -13.51
N GLY A 365 -0.46 -7.08 -13.59
CA GLY A 365 -1.32 -6.38 -12.65
C GLY A 365 -2.23 -5.37 -13.34
N ALA A 366 -2.71 -4.39 -12.58
CA ALA A 366 -3.71 -3.45 -13.05
C ALA A 366 -3.49 -2.06 -12.46
N SER A 367 -3.81 -1.03 -13.24
CA SER A 367 -3.88 0.36 -12.75
C SER A 367 -5.26 0.94 -12.97
N GLN A 368 -5.59 1.96 -12.17
CA GLN A 368 -6.86 2.65 -12.24
C GLN A 368 -6.64 4.15 -12.45
N ALA A 369 -7.50 4.75 -13.26
CA ALA A 369 -7.57 6.19 -13.41
C ALA A 369 -9.02 6.66 -13.38
N GLN A 370 -9.22 7.83 -12.75
CA GLN A 370 -10.53 8.43 -12.59
C GLN A 370 -10.67 9.69 -13.44
N ALA A 371 -11.86 9.93 -13.96
CA ALA A 371 -12.17 11.12 -14.72
C ALA A 371 -12.45 12.30 -13.78
N PRO A 372 -12.15 13.54 -14.19
CA PRO A 372 -12.65 14.72 -13.49
C PRO A 372 -14.18 14.65 -13.31
N PRO A 373 -14.72 14.87 -12.10
CA PRO A 373 -16.15 14.74 -11.86
C PRO A 373 -16.99 15.76 -12.64
N VAL A 374 -18.21 15.37 -13.02
CA VAL A 374 -19.22 16.24 -13.66
C VAL A 374 -20.48 16.33 -12.78
N THR A 375 -21.01 17.53 -12.58
CA THR A 375 -22.25 17.72 -11.82
C THR A 375 -23.47 17.42 -12.67
N VAL A 376 -24.36 16.56 -12.18
CA VAL A 376 -25.60 16.20 -12.87
C VAL A 376 -26.66 17.27 -12.64
N ALA A 377 -27.10 17.92 -13.72
CA ALA A 377 -28.26 18.79 -13.69
C ALA A 377 -29.55 17.99 -13.50
N SER A 378 -30.49 18.54 -12.73
CA SER A 378 -31.87 18.02 -12.69
C SER A 378 -32.51 18.13 -14.09
N GLU A 379 -33.53 17.32 -14.36
CA GLU A 379 -34.37 17.59 -15.53
C GLU A 379 -34.91 19.02 -15.43
N ILE A 380 -34.63 19.84 -16.45
CA ILE A 380 -35.40 21.07 -16.63
C ILE A 380 -36.81 20.61 -16.93
N ALA A 381 -37.77 20.90 -16.04
CA ALA A 381 -39.17 20.74 -16.35
C ALA A 381 -39.44 21.50 -17.65
N ALA A 382 -39.77 20.77 -18.71
CA ALA A 382 -40.17 21.34 -19.99
C ALA A 382 -41.57 21.97 -19.88
N GLU A 383 -41.80 22.83 -18.89
CA GLU A 383 -43.06 23.54 -18.65
C GLU A 383 -42.77 24.89 -17.99
N SER A 384 -42.30 25.86 -18.77
CA SER A 384 -42.48 27.29 -18.43
C SER A 384 -42.26 28.27 -19.61
N TYR A 385 -42.13 27.79 -20.85
CA TYR A 385 -42.14 28.66 -22.05
C TYR A 385 -43.38 28.47 -22.92
N ALA A 386 -44.52 28.25 -22.28
CA ALA A 386 -45.84 28.35 -22.90
C ALA A 386 -46.83 28.90 -21.87
N ARG A 387 -46.77 30.20 -21.61
CA ARG A 387 -47.91 30.98 -21.11
C ARG A 387 -47.70 32.46 -21.39
#